data_AF-A0AAP0R782-F1
#
_entry.id   AF-A0AAP0R782-F1
#
_cell.length_a   1.000
_cell.length_b   1.000
_cell.length_c   1.000
_cell.angle_alpha   90.00
_cell.angle_beta   90.00
_cell.angle_gamma   90.00
#
_symmetry.space_group_name_H-M   'P 1'
#
loop_
_entity.id
_entity.type
_entity.pdbx_description
1 polymer ?
#
loop_
_entity_poly.entity_id
_entity_poly.type
_entity_poly.pdbx_seq_one_letter_code
_entity_poly.pdbx_strand_id
1 'polypeptide(L)'
;MWELDSSYMFTADAGTNITSSSNITYASPNDSSAAPLLVYETARTMFNTEVLEKRFNMSWKFEVDPDFDYLIRLHFCELFYEKPNQRTFRIYINNRTAADSFDVFARAGGMNKAYHQDYFDTVSSKISTLWIQLGPDTAAGVSGTDALLNGLEIFKLSRNGNLAHVGRFGSSGSLGNQSSKNQILWVAIGGGDNSVSSSQILVTNEEREAQEEQEPAIFDEEPVLGLENEGRV
;
A
#
# COMPACT_ATOMS: atom_id res chain seq x y z
N MET A 1 6.67 8.86 -0.23
CA MET A 1 7.43 8.23 -1.32
C MET A 1 7.15 6.74 -1.26
N TRP A 2 6.85 6.10 -2.39
CA TRP A 2 6.62 4.66 -2.47
C TRP A 2 7.96 3.93 -2.67
N GLU A 3 8.17 2.83 -1.96
CA GLU A 3 9.39 2.00 -2.02
C GLU A 3 9.10 0.61 -2.58
N LEU A 4 10.14 -0.10 -3.05
CA LEU A 4 9.97 -1.47 -3.52
C LEU A 4 9.63 -2.47 -2.41
N ASP A 5 8.65 -3.32 -2.66
CA ASP A 5 8.16 -4.35 -1.74
C ASP A 5 9.14 -5.50 -1.49
N SER A 6 10.04 -5.73 -2.44
CA SER A 6 10.97 -6.87 -2.42
C SER A 6 11.85 -6.89 -1.17
N SER A 7 12.18 -5.73 -0.60
CA SER A 7 12.97 -5.59 0.63
C SER A 7 12.23 -6.05 1.89
N TYR A 8 10.90 -6.16 1.82
CA TYR A 8 10.01 -6.52 2.92
C TYR A 8 9.44 -7.93 2.78
N MET A 9 9.65 -8.60 1.63
CA MET A 9 9.20 -9.97 1.42
C MET A 9 9.97 -10.96 2.29
N PHE A 10 9.23 -11.83 2.98
CA PHE A 10 9.83 -12.93 3.73
C PHE A 10 10.40 -14.03 2.81
N THR A 11 9.77 -14.25 1.67
CA THR A 11 10.23 -15.20 0.64
C THR A 11 10.02 -14.56 -0.72
N ALA A 12 11.08 -14.00 -1.30
CA ALA A 12 11.01 -13.29 -2.59
C ALA A 12 10.42 -14.17 -3.71
N ASP A 13 10.79 -15.44 -3.75
CA ASP A 13 10.34 -16.41 -4.76
C ASP A 13 8.86 -16.81 -4.62
N ALA A 14 8.16 -16.37 -3.56
CA ALA A 14 6.74 -16.64 -3.39
C ALA A 14 5.85 -15.81 -4.33
N GLY A 15 6.39 -14.76 -4.96
CA GLY A 15 5.62 -13.89 -5.84
C GLY A 15 6.36 -13.49 -7.12
N THR A 16 5.59 -13.14 -8.14
CA THR A 16 6.09 -12.66 -9.44
C THR A 16 5.42 -11.34 -9.78
N ASN A 17 6.22 -10.38 -10.24
CA ASN A 17 5.72 -9.08 -10.64
C ASN A 17 5.10 -9.14 -12.03
N ILE A 18 3.97 -8.46 -12.17
CA ILE A 18 3.30 -8.19 -13.42
C ILE A 18 3.10 -6.69 -13.58
N THR A 19 3.09 -6.23 -14.83
CA THR A 19 2.84 -4.84 -15.19
C THR A 19 1.73 -4.80 -16.23
N SER A 20 0.95 -3.72 -16.22
CA SER A 20 -0.13 -3.47 -17.17
C SER A 20 0.06 -2.10 -17.82
N SER A 21 -0.16 -2.04 -19.12
CA SER A 21 -0.26 -0.79 -19.89
C SER A 21 -1.71 -0.39 -20.18
N SER A 22 -2.66 -1.00 -19.47
CA SER A 22 -4.09 -0.71 -19.62
C SER A 22 -4.46 0.65 -19.04
N ASN A 23 -5.59 1.19 -19.49
CA ASN A 23 -6.14 2.42 -18.90
C ASN A 23 -6.78 2.11 -17.54
N ILE A 24 -6.06 2.38 -16.45
CA ILE A 24 -6.54 2.19 -15.08
C ILE A 24 -7.32 3.41 -14.62
N THR A 25 -8.45 3.18 -13.97
CA THR A 25 -9.29 4.22 -13.37
C THR A 25 -9.57 3.91 -11.92
N TYR A 26 -9.89 4.91 -11.10
CA TYR A 26 -10.34 4.66 -9.73
C TYR A 26 -11.74 4.03 -9.71
N ALA A 27 -11.95 3.05 -8.82
CA ALA A 27 -13.26 2.45 -8.60
C ALA A 27 -14.28 3.47 -8.08
N SER A 28 -13.82 4.40 -7.24
CA SER A 28 -14.56 5.56 -6.75
C SER A 28 -13.75 6.85 -6.95
N PRO A 29 -14.38 8.00 -7.27
CA PRO A 29 -13.69 9.28 -7.32
C PRO A 29 -12.96 9.65 -6.02
N ASN A 30 -13.42 9.15 -4.87
CA ASN A 30 -12.81 9.41 -3.57
C ASN A 30 -11.50 8.64 -3.35
N ASP A 31 -11.19 7.64 -4.19
CA ASP A 31 -9.98 6.82 -4.01
C ASP A 31 -8.74 7.47 -4.61
N SER A 32 -8.87 8.57 -5.37
CA SER A 32 -7.75 9.22 -6.04
C SER A 32 -6.71 9.81 -5.09
N SER A 33 -7.12 10.16 -3.87
CA SER A 33 -6.20 10.64 -2.83
C SER A 33 -5.45 9.51 -2.12
N ALA A 34 -5.85 8.25 -2.31
CA ALA A 34 -5.25 7.12 -1.59
C ALA A 34 -3.88 6.74 -2.17
N ALA A 35 -3.76 6.63 -3.49
CA ALA A 35 -2.50 6.33 -4.17
C ALA A 35 -2.58 6.76 -5.64
N PRO A 36 -1.45 7.14 -6.26
CA PRO A 36 -1.43 7.44 -7.70
C PRO A 36 -1.70 6.17 -8.53
N LEU A 37 -2.28 6.34 -9.72
CA LEU A 37 -2.59 5.24 -10.65
C LEU A 37 -1.39 4.34 -10.96
N LEU A 38 -0.17 4.91 -10.95
CA LEU A 38 1.07 4.18 -11.18
C LEU A 38 1.29 3.00 -10.21
N VAL A 39 0.79 3.09 -8.97
CA VAL A 39 0.83 1.97 -8.01
C VAL A 39 0.00 0.80 -8.54
N TYR A 40 -1.14 1.09 -9.14
CA TYR A 40 -2.11 0.10 -9.63
C TYR A 40 -1.73 -0.51 -10.98
N GLU A 41 -0.80 0.09 -11.73
CA GLU A 41 -0.26 -0.46 -12.99
C GLU A 41 0.64 -1.67 -12.78
N THR A 42 1.12 -1.86 -11.55
CA THR A 42 1.99 -2.98 -11.18
C THR A 42 1.33 -3.82 -10.11
N ALA A 43 1.61 -5.12 -10.13
CA ALA A 43 1.14 -6.02 -9.10
C ALA A 43 2.16 -7.13 -8.85
N ARG A 44 2.17 -7.66 -7.64
CA ARG A 44 2.78 -8.95 -7.35
C ARG A 44 1.68 -10.00 -7.25
N THR A 45 1.87 -11.08 -7.99
CA THR A 45 1.01 -12.27 -7.98
C THR A 45 1.72 -13.46 -7.36
N MET A 46 1.00 -14.50 -6.96
CA MET A 46 1.66 -15.70 -6.42
C MET A 46 2.44 -16.42 -7.53
N PHE A 47 3.64 -16.90 -7.21
CA PHE A 47 4.42 -17.67 -8.18
C PHE A 47 3.61 -18.86 -8.72
N ASN A 48 3.64 -19.05 -10.04
CA ASN A 48 2.93 -20.14 -10.69
C ASN A 48 3.75 -21.44 -10.59
N THR A 49 3.34 -22.30 -9.68
CA THR A 49 3.93 -23.62 -9.47
C THR A 49 3.28 -24.72 -10.32
N GLU A 50 2.35 -24.38 -11.23
CA GLU A 50 1.54 -25.32 -12.04
C GLU A 50 0.77 -26.37 -11.23
N VAL A 51 0.60 -26.13 -9.92
CA VAL A 51 -0.18 -26.97 -9.02
C VAL A 51 -1.44 -26.25 -8.56
N LEU A 52 -2.55 -26.97 -8.52
CA LEU A 52 -3.84 -26.44 -8.07
C LEU A 52 -3.84 -26.19 -6.55
N GLU A 53 -3.19 -27.04 -5.76
CA GLU A 53 -3.12 -26.86 -4.30
C GLU A 53 -1.81 -26.19 -3.88
N LYS A 54 -1.70 -24.88 -4.08
CA LYS A 54 -0.60 -24.12 -3.45
C LYS A 54 -0.76 -24.15 -1.92
N ARG A 55 0.34 -24.32 -1.20
CA ARG A 55 0.37 -24.38 0.28
C ARG A 55 1.33 -23.36 0.90
N PHE A 56 1.62 -22.29 0.16
CA PHE A 56 2.44 -21.18 0.62
C PHE A 56 1.67 -19.87 0.45
N ASN A 57 2.04 -18.87 1.24
CA ASN A 57 1.50 -17.52 1.14
C ASN A 57 2.60 -16.58 0.65
N MET A 58 2.23 -15.63 -0.19
CA MET A 58 3.05 -14.44 -0.41
C MET A 58 3.02 -13.61 0.88
N SER A 59 4.19 -13.39 1.49
CA SER A 59 4.29 -12.85 2.84
C SER A 59 5.26 -11.69 2.91
N TRP A 60 4.83 -10.59 3.51
CA TRP A 60 5.65 -9.44 3.85
C TRP A 60 5.75 -9.31 5.37
N LYS A 61 6.93 -8.90 5.83
CA LYS A 61 7.23 -8.70 7.24
C LYS A 61 7.79 -7.30 7.44
N PHE A 62 7.15 -6.55 8.34
CA PHE A 62 7.55 -5.19 8.71
C PHE A 62 8.00 -5.19 10.16
N GLU A 63 9.14 -4.55 10.45
CA GLU A 63 9.48 -4.18 11.82
C GLU A 63 8.66 -2.94 12.20
N VAL A 64 7.96 -3.02 13.31
CA VAL A 64 7.03 -1.99 13.79
C VAL A 64 7.20 -1.81 15.29
N ASP A 65 6.78 -0.65 15.79
CA ASP A 65 6.85 -0.37 17.21
C ASP A 65 5.77 -1.17 17.99
N PRO A 66 6.15 -1.87 19.06
CA PRO A 66 5.19 -2.56 19.91
C PRO A 66 4.32 -1.56 20.69
N ASP A 67 3.16 -2.02 21.16
CA ASP A 67 2.17 -1.22 21.91
C ASP A 67 1.56 -0.06 21.12
N PHE A 68 1.35 -0.26 19.82
CA PHE A 68 0.62 0.66 18.97
C PHE A 68 -0.43 -0.06 18.14
N ASP A 69 -1.40 0.73 17.70
CA ASP A 69 -2.39 0.31 16.74
C ASP A 69 -1.95 0.71 15.34
N TYR A 70 -2.22 -0.13 14.36
CA TYR A 70 -1.81 0.06 12.98
C TYR A 70 -3.01 -0.03 12.04
N LEU A 71 -3.11 0.93 11.14
CA LEU A 71 -3.96 0.87 9.96
C LEU A 71 -3.13 0.29 8.81
N ILE A 72 -3.62 -0.78 8.21
CA ILE A 72 -3.00 -1.46 7.08
C ILE A 72 -3.91 -1.25 5.87
N ARG A 73 -3.44 -0.52 4.86
CA ARG A 73 -4.16 -0.31 3.61
C ARG A 73 -3.55 -1.14 2.50
N LEU A 74 -4.35 -2.04 1.93
CA LEU A 74 -3.96 -2.86 0.79
C LEU A 74 -4.57 -2.28 -0.49
N HIS A 75 -3.73 -2.00 -1.47
CA HIS A 75 -4.14 -1.47 -2.77
C HIS A 75 -4.24 -2.61 -3.79
N PHE A 76 -5.35 -2.63 -4.53
CA PHE A 76 -5.70 -3.66 -5.48
C PHE A 76 -6.20 -3.07 -6.80
N CYS A 77 -5.89 -3.75 -7.89
CA CYS A 77 -6.46 -3.55 -9.22
C CYS A 77 -6.37 -4.90 -9.94
N GLU A 78 -7.50 -5.45 -10.38
CA GLU A 78 -7.49 -6.69 -11.15
C GLU A 78 -6.98 -6.40 -12.58
N LEU A 79 -5.83 -6.96 -12.94
CA LEU A 79 -5.12 -6.67 -14.18
C LEU A 79 -5.24 -7.78 -15.23
N PHE A 80 -5.87 -8.92 -14.91
CA PHE A 80 -5.91 -10.08 -15.79
C PHE A 80 -7.31 -10.68 -15.96
N TYR A 81 -8.05 -10.86 -14.85
CA TYR A 81 -9.36 -11.51 -14.90
C TYR A 81 -10.49 -10.53 -15.22
N GLU A 82 -11.39 -10.97 -16.10
CA GLU A 82 -12.46 -10.13 -16.65
C GLU A 82 -13.84 -10.40 -16.01
N LYS A 83 -13.91 -11.33 -15.06
CA LYS A 83 -15.16 -11.75 -14.40
C LYS A 83 -14.95 -11.99 -12.91
N PRO A 84 -16.02 -11.86 -12.08
CA PRO A 84 -15.95 -12.23 -10.68
C PRO A 84 -15.71 -13.73 -10.52
N ASN A 85 -15.19 -14.13 -9.36
CA ASN A 85 -14.85 -15.49 -8.96
C ASN A 85 -13.79 -16.17 -9.84
N GLN A 86 -12.99 -15.44 -10.61
CA GLN A 86 -11.85 -16.03 -11.33
C GLN A 86 -10.55 -15.99 -10.52
N ARG A 87 -10.42 -15.03 -9.61
CA ARG A 87 -9.37 -14.96 -8.59
C ARG A 87 -10.01 -14.64 -7.25
N THR A 88 -9.82 -15.54 -6.30
CA THR A 88 -10.27 -15.41 -4.92
C THR A 88 -9.16 -15.86 -3.99
N PHE A 89 -8.81 -15.06 -3.01
CA PHE A 89 -7.71 -15.39 -2.09
C PHE A 89 -8.04 -15.02 -0.65
N ARG A 90 -7.20 -15.48 0.27
CA ARG A 90 -7.27 -15.11 1.68
C ARG A 90 -6.24 -14.05 2.00
N ILE A 91 -6.61 -13.14 2.90
CA ILE A 91 -5.73 -12.13 3.45
C ILE A 91 -5.56 -12.42 4.93
N TYR A 92 -4.31 -12.46 5.39
CA TYR A 92 -3.96 -12.66 6.78
C TYR A 92 -3.13 -11.48 7.30
N ILE A 93 -3.43 -11.06 8.52
CA ILE A 93 -2.66 -10.07 9.26
C ILE A 93 -2.27 -10.69 10.59
N ASN A 94 -0.96 -10.74 10.88
CA ASN A 94 -0.41 -11.43 12.05
C ASN A 94 -0.97 -12.86 12.22
N ASN A 95 -0.95 -13.62 11.11
CA ASN A 95 -1.44 -15.00 11.00
C ASN A 95 -2.93 -15.19 11.36
N ARG A 96 -3.71 -14.12 11.45
CA ARG A 96 -5.16 -14.14 11.64
C ARG A 96 -5.85 -13.79 10.33
N THR A 97 -6.93 -14.49 10.00
CA THR A 97 -7.72 -14.20 8.81
C THR A 97 -8.33 -12.82 8.91
N ALA A 98 -7.93 -11.93 7.99
CA ALA A 98 -8.48 -10.59 7.84
C ALA A 98 -9.61 -10.57 6.79
N ALA A 99 -9.48 -11.38 5.74
CA ALA A 99 -10.53 -11.63 4.78
C ALA A 99 -10.46 -13.06 4.22
N ASP A 100 -11.64 -13.67 4.05
CA ASP A 100 -11.84 -14.92 3.32
C ASP A 100 -12.45 -14.63 1.94
N SER A 101 -12.13 -15.47 0.95
CA SER A 101 -12.68 -15.43 -0.42
C SER A 101 -12.68 -14.02 -1.03
N PHE A 102 -11.56 -13.31 -0.91
CA PHE A 102 -11.41 -11.95 -1.37
C PHE A 102 -11.33 -11.88 -2.90
N ASP A 103 -12.33 -11.25 -3.52
CA ASP A 103 -12.43 -11.02 -4.96
C ASP A 103 -12.27 -9.52 -5.28
N VAL A 104 -11.16 -9.15 -5.90
CA VAL A 104 -10.85 -7.77 -6.29
C VAL A 104 -11.81 -7.28 -7.37
N PHE A 105 -12.08 -8.10 -8.39
CA PHE A 105 -12.96 -7.73 -9.51
C PHE A 105 -14.35 -7.35 -8.99
N ALA A 106 -14.92 -8.19 -8.12
CA ALA A 106 -16.24 -7.93 -7.55
C ALA A 106 -16.28 -6.67 -6.70
N ARG A 107 -15.23 -6.40 -5.90
CA ARG A 107 -15.14 -5.24 -4.99
C ARG A 107 -14.90 -3.92 -5.73
N ALA A 108 -14.00 -3.92 -6.71
CA ALA A 108 -13.69 -2.77 -7.53
C ALA A 108 -14.77 -2.49 -8.60
N GLY A 109 -15.65 -3.45 -8.86
CA GLY A 109 -16.69 -3.36 -9.88
C GLY A 109 -16.16 -3.52 -11.30
N GLY A 110 -15.08 -4.27 -11.48
CA GLY A 110 -14.45 -4.56 -12.78
C GLY A 110 -12.93 -4.70 -12.74
N MET A 111 -12.39 -5.18 -13.86
CA MET A 111 -10.96 -5.15 -14.18
C MET A 111 -10.48 -3.71 -14.39
N ASN A 112 -9.19 -3.43 -14.18
CA ASN A 112 -8.56 -2.11 -14.36
C ASN A 112 -9.18 -0.98 -13.52
N LYS A 113 -9.76 -1.35 -12.37
CA LYS A 113 -10.31 -0.43 -11.38
C LYS A 113 -9.49 -0.47 -10.10
N ALA A 114 -8.84 0.64 -9.81
CA ALA A 114 -8.06 0.85 -8.60
C ALA A 114 -8.99 0.92 -7.38
N TYR A 115 -8.73 0.05 -6.41
CA TYR A 115 -9.51 -0.13 -5.19
C TYR A 115 -8.54 -0.32 -4.01
N HIS A 116 -8.94 0.08 -2.81
CA HIS A 116 -8.17 -0.21 -1.60
C HIS A 116 -9.06 -0.78 -0.50
N GLN A 117 -8.46 -1.55 0.40
CA GLN A 117 -9.14 -2.09 1.57
C GLN A 117 -8.27 -1.87 2.81
N ASP A 118 -8.89 -1.23 3.80
CA ASP A 118 -8.27 -0.94 5.08
C ASP A 118 -8.56 -2.05 6.09
N TYR A 119 -7.55 -2.35 6.90
CA TYR A 119 -7.59 -3.27 8.03
C TYR A 119 -6.93 -2.62 9.24
N PHE A 120 -7.25 -3.12 10.43
CA PHE A 120 -6.70 -2.62 11.68
C PHE A 120 -6.12 -3.76 12.48
N ASP A 121 -4.92 -3.58 13.04
CA ASP A 121 -4.36 -4.52 14.01
C ASP A 121 -3.63 -3.82 15.17
N THR A 122 -3.79 -4.36 16.36
CA THR A 122 -3.09 -3.93 17.57
C THR A 122 -1.85 -4.79 17.76
N VAL A 123 -0.67 -4.16 17.72
CA VAL A 123 0.60 -4.84 17.97
C VAL A 123 0.91 -4.79 19.47
N SER A 124 0.97 -5.96 20.11
CA SER A 124 1.21 -6.08 21.55
C SER A 124 2.63 -5.70 21.95
N SER A 125 2.84 -5.32 23.22
CA SER A 125 4.15 -5.05 23.86
C SER A 125 5.28 -6.05 23.59
N LYS A 126 4.95 -7.30 23.25
CA LYS A 126 5.90 -8.40 23.08
C LYS A 126 6.32 -8.66 21.64
N ILE A 127 5.68 -7.98 20.68
CA ILE A 127 5.85 -8.23 19.25
C ILE A 127 6.26 -6.91 18.59
N SER A 128 7.38 -6.89 17.88
CA SER A 128 7.86 -5.71 17.13
C SER A 128 7.71 -5.91 15.62
N THR A 129 6.81 -6.79 15.20
CA THR A 129 6.68 -7.19 13.80
C THR A 129 5.22 -7.24 13.39
N LEU A 130 4.96 -6.86 12.14
CA LEU A 130 3.66 -6.96 11.50
C LEU A 130 3.79 -7.86 10.26
N TRP A 131 3.01 -8.93 10.22
CA TRP A 131 2.96 -9.84 9.09
C TRP A 131 1.71 -9.57 8.25
N ILE A 132 1.90 -9.39 6.95
CA ILE A 132 0.83 -9.34 5.95
C ILE A 132 1.04 -10.51 5.01
N GLN A 133 0.01 -11.32 4.80
CA GLN A 133 0.11 -12.48 3.93
C GLN A 133 -1.11 -12.62 3.03
N LEU A 134 -0.86 -12.90 1.76
CA LEU A 134 -1.87 -13.25 0.78
C LEU A 134 -1.65 -14.69 0.35
N GLY A 135 -2.71 -15.49 0.34
CA GLY A 135 -2.59 -16.93 0.12
C GLY A 135 -3.82 -17.54 -0.54
N PRO A 136 -3.69 -18.81 -0.96
CA PRO A 136 -4.72 -19.47 -1.74
C PRO A 136 -5.99 -19.68 -0.91
N ASP A 137 -7.14 -19.58 -1.58
CA ASP A 137 -8.41 -20.03 -1.04
C ASP A 137 -8.72 -21.45 -1.53
N THR A 138 -8.21 -22.45 -0.82
CA THR A 138 -8.40 -23.87 -1.17
C THR A 138 -9.86 -24.31 -1.29
N ALA A 139 -10.81 -23.58 -0.68
CA ALA A 139 -12.24 -23.87 -0.82
C ALA A 139 -12.81 -23.41 -2.17
N ALA A 140 -12.13 -22.50 -2.88
CA ALA A 140 -12.56 -21.92 -4.14
C ALA A 140 -12.05 -22.67 -5.40
N GLY A 141 -11.37 -23.81 -5.23
CA GLY A 141 -10.86 -24.61 -6.34
C GLY A 141 -9.87 -23.83 -7.22
N VAL A 142 -10.08 -23.85 -8.54
CA VAL A 142 -9.18 -23.20 -9.53
C VAL A 142 -9.03 -21.70 -9.31
N SER A 143 -10.10 -21.03 -8.86
CA SER A 143 -10.10 -19.59 -8.59
C SER A 143 -9.30 -19.22 -7.34
N GLY A 144 -9.06 -20.22 -6.47
CA GLY A 144 -8.34 -20.11 -5.22
C GLY A 144 -6.82 -20.20 -5.32
N THR A 145 -6.26 -20.28 -6.52
CA THR A 145 -4.85 -20.68 -6.75
C THR A 145 -3.88 -19.52 -6.89
N ASP A 146 -4.38 -18.29 -6.83
CA ASP A 146 -3.59 -17.08 -7.05
C ASP A 146 -4.10 -15.94 -6.16
N ALA A 147 -3.23 -14.98 -5.89
CA ALA A 147 -3.51 -13.77 -5.13
C ALA A 147 -2.74 -12.60 -5.77
N LEU A 148 -3.20 -11.37 -5.56
CA LEU A 148 -2.62 -10.18 -6.18
C LEU A 148 -2.59 -9.01 -5.19
N LEU A 149 -1.50 -8.24 -5.18
CA LEU A 149 -1.36 -6.98 -4.44
C LEU A 149 -0.63 -5.94 -5.30
N ASN A 150 -1.15 -4.71 -5.38
CA ASN A 150 -0.54 -3.62 -6.16
C ASN A 150 0.32 -2.70 -5.29
N GLY A 151 -0.12 -2.46 -4.05
CA GLY A 151 0.60 -1.64 -3.10
C GLY A 151 0.12 -1.86 -1.67
N LEU A 152 0.92 -1.40 -0.72
CA LEU A 152 0.68 -1.55 0.70
C LEU A 152 1.13 -0.28 1.44
N GLU A 153 0.25 0.24 2.29
CA GLU A 153 0.56 1.30 3.24
C GLU A 153 0.32 0.81 4.67
N ILE A 154 1.20 1.19 5.59
CA ILE A 154 1.07 0.88 7.01
C ILE A 154 1.20 2.18 7.79
N PHE A 155 0.15 2.54 8.52
CA PHE A 155 0.11 3.74 9.35
C PHE A 155 0.11 3.35 10.82
N LYS A 156 1.09 3.86 11.57
CA LYS A 156 1.08 3.84 13.02
C LYS A 156 0.10 4.88 13.54
N LEU A 157 -0.84 4.46 14.38
CA LEU A 157 -1.85 5.32 14.97
C LEU A 157 -1.42 5.82 16.34
N SER A 158 -1.70 7.09 16.64
CA SER A 158 -1.32 7.69 17.92
C SER A 158 -2.02 7.00 19.09
N ARG A 159 -1.29 6.74 20.17
CA ARG A 159 -1.86 6.29 21.44
C ARG A 159 -1.74 7.41 22.45
N ASN A 160 -2.88 7.97 22.89
CA ASN A 160 -2.95 9.14 23.76
C ASN A 160 -2.16 10.36 23.22
N GLY A 161 -2.23 10.60 21.91
CA GLY A 161 -1.52 11.70 21.25
C GLY A 161 0.00 11.51 21.13
N ASN A 162 0.53 10.32 21.47
CA ASN A 162 1.94 9.99 21.30
C ASN A 162 2.13 8.98 20.15
N LEU A 163 3.16 9.21 19.34
CA LEU A 163 3.68 8.27 18.34
C LEU A 163 5.09 7.78 18.66
N ALA A 164 5.78 8.36 19.63
CA ALA A 164 7.14 7.98 19.96
C ALA A 164 7.16 6.62 20.66
N HIS A 165 7.98 5.71 20.14
CA HIS A 165 8.40 4.51 20.84
C HIS A 165 9.84 4.69 21.32
N VAL A 166 10.09 4.48 22.60
CA VAL A 166 11.46 4.51 23.15
C VAL A 166 11.98 3.07 23.19
N GLY A 167 12.79 2.71 22.20
CA GLY A 167 13.49 1.44 22.18
C GLY A 167 14.43 1.35 23.39
N ARG A 168 14.21 0.38 24.28
CA ARG A 168 15.16 0.09 25.37
C ARG A 168 16.36 -0.65 24.79
N PHE A 169 17.43 0.07 24.47
CA PHE A 169 18.73 -0.56 24.27
C PHE A 169 19.18 -1.17 25.59
N GLY A 170 19.08 -2.49 25.70
CA GLY A 170 19.55 -3.21 26.88
C GLY A 170 21.04 -2.94 27.09
N SER A 171 21.40 -2.44 28.27
CA SER A 171 22.78 -2.43 28.75
C SER A 171 23.25 -3.88 28.94
N SER A 172 23.79 -4.49 27.89
CA SER A 172 24.66 -5.65 28.00
C SER A 172 25.67 -5.56 26.86
N GLY A 173 26.93 -5.30 27.23
CA GLY A 173 28.00 -5.02 26.28
C GLY A 173 28.25 -6.16 25.29
N SER A 174 28.24 -5.80 24.01
CA SER A 174 29.13 -6.34 22.97
C SER A 174 28.93 -5.50 21.72
N LEU A 175 29.96 -4.73 21.32
CA LEU A 175 30.00 -4.07 20.01
C LEU A 175 30.16 -5.14 18.92
N GLY A 176 29.04 -5.71 18.49
CA GLY A 176 28.93 -6.46 17.25
C GLY A 176 28.36 -5.52 16.19
N ASN A 177 29.19 -5.15 15.22
CA ASN A 177 28.81 -4.37 14.05
C ASN A 177 27.82 -5.18 13.20
N GLN A 178 26.51 -5.08 13.50
CA GLN A 178 25.46 -5.59 12.63
C GLN A 178 24.98 -4.44 11.76
N SER A 179 25.50 -4.40 10.53
CA SER A 179 24.94 -3.63 9.43
C SER A 179 23.54 -4.16 9.14
N SER A 180 22.52 -3.59 9.79
CA SER A 180 21.14 -3.71 9.32
C SER A 180 21.04 -2.96 8.00
N LYS A 181 20.97 -3.69 6.90
CA LYS A 181 20.83 -3.12 5.55
C LYS A 181 19.39 -2.68 5.20
N ASN A 182 18.45 -2.79 6.12
CA ASN A 182 17.05 -2.43 5.88
C ASN A 182 16.64 -1.32 6.86
N GLN A 183 17.01 -0.08 6.55
CA GLN A 183 16.47 1.09 7.25
C GLN A 183 15.05 1.34 6.73
N ILE A 184 14.05 1.15 7.59
CA ILE A 184 12.65 1.51 7.32
C ILE A 184 12.52 3.03 7.42
N LEU A 185 12.09 3.70 6.34
CA LEU A 185 11.90 5.15 6.33
C LEU A 185 10.48 5.49 6.79
N TRP A 186 10.35 5.97 8.03
CA TRP A 186 9.08 6.48 8.54
C TRP A 186 8.86 7.93 8.09
N VAL A 187 7.80 8.18 7.35
CA VAL A 187 7.36 9.55 7.03
C VAL A 187 6.38 10.02 8.10
N ALA A 188 6.67 11.15 8.74
CA ALA A 188 5.76 11.79 9.70
C ALA A 188 4.84 12.79 8.97
N ILE A 189 3.53 12.67 9.17
CA ILE A 189 2.54 13.64 8.68
C ILE A 189 1.87 14.28 9.89
N GLY A 190 1.91 15.62 9.98
CA GLY A 190 1.22 16.40 11.00
C GLY A 190 0.02 17.13 10.42
N GLY A 191 -1.18 16.90 10.95
CA GLY A 191 -2.39 17.71 10.64
C GLY A 191 -2.64 18.79 11.71
N GLY A 192 -3.15 19.97 11.33
CA GLY A 192 -3.45 21.08 12.24
C GLY A 192 -4.71 20.86 13.11
N ASP A 193 -4.71 21.50 14.29
CA ASP A 193 -5.80 21.74 15.26
C ASP A 193 -6.82 20.62 15.54
N ASN A 194 -6.32 19.38 15.60
CA ASN A 194 -6.74 18.22 16.42
C ASN A 194 -5.91 17.00 15.96
N SER A 195 -4.60 17.22 15.87
CA SER A 195 -3.64 16.39 15.14
C SER A 195 -3.63 14.93 15.60
N VAL A 196 -4.19 14.02 14.80
CA VAL A 196 -3.73 12.63 14.81
C VAL A 196 -2.42 12.63 14.05
N SER A 197 -1.30 12.64 14.77
CA SER A 197 -0.01 12.37 14.12
C SER A 197 0.02 10.89 13.74
N SER A 198 0.43 10.58 12.50
CA SER A 198 0.70 9.20 12.04
C SER A 198 2.09 9.09 11.40
N SER A 199 2.73 7.92 11.56
CA SER A 199 3.94 7.55 10.80
C SER A 199 3.58 6.46 9.79
N GLN A 200 4.09 6.56 8.56
CA GLN A 200 3.71 5.64 7.48
C GLN A 200 4.91 4.99 6.76
N ILE A 201 4.68 3.78 6.24
CA ILE A 201 5.53 3.07 5.26
C ILE A 201 4.67 2.84 4.02
N LEU A 202 5.19 3.17 2.83
CA LEU A 202 4.49 3.02 1.54
C LEU A 202 5.30 2.11 0.63
N VAL A 203 4.66 1.08 0.08
CA VAL A 203 5.34 0.00 -0.62
C VAL A 203 4.62 -0.39 -1.92
N THR A 204 5.35 -0.51 -3.02
CA THR A 204 4.91 -0.84 -4.39
C THR A 204 5.79 -1.93 -5.01
N ASN A 205 5.37 -2.51 -6.13
CA ASN A 205 6.05 -3.67 -6.74
C ASN A 205 7.13 -3.31 -7.80
N GLU A 206 7.18 -2.05 -8.28
CA GLU A 206 8.19 -1.58 -9.25
C GLU A 206 8.77 -0.20 -8.88
N GLU A 207 10.05 0.01 -9.19
CA GLU A 207 10.79 1.26 -8.97
C GLU A 207 10.47 2.19 -10.15
N ARG A 208 9.57 3.16 -9.97
CA ARG A 208 9.41 4.28 -10.90
C ARG A 208 9.43 5.59 -10.13
N GLU A 209 10.33 6.48 -10.54
CA GLU A 209 10.48 7.80 -9.95
C GLU A 209 9.14 8.53 -9.96
N ALA A 210 8.63 8.84 -8.76
CA ALA A 210 7.45 9.67 -8.61
C ALA A 210 7.77 11.05 -9.16
N GLN A 211 7.28 11.37 -10.36
CA GLN A 211 7.27 12.74 -10.84
C GLN A 211 6.28 13.52 -9.99
N GLU A 212 6.80 14.52 -9.28
CA GLU A 212 6.05 15.48 -8.49
C GLU A 212 5.07 16.19 -9.43
N GLU A 213 3.77 16.02 -9.20
CA GLU A 213 2.71 16.67 -9.97
C GLU A 213 2.76 18.18 -9.68
N GLN A 214 3.48 18.92 -10.52
CA GLN A 214 3.50 20.37 -10.47
C GLN A 214 2.13 20.87 -10.92
N GLU A 215 1.33 21.42 -9.98
CA GLU A 215 0.11 22.14 -10.29
C GLU A 215 0.38 23.18 -11.40
N PRO A 216 -0.45 23.26 -12.46
CA PRO A 216 -0.29 24.30 -13.45
C PRO A 216 -0.57 25.65 -12.79
N ALA A 217 0.39 26.57 -12.90
CA ALA A 217 0.26 27.95 -12.46
C ALA A 217 -0.99 28.58 -13.10
N ILE A 218 -1.94 28.97 -12.25
CA ILE A 218 -3.06 29.82 -12.63
C ILE A 218 -2.47 31.18 -12.97
N PHE A 219 -2.43 31.53 -14.26
CA PHE A 219 -2.19 32.89 -14.69
C PHE A 219 -3.49 33.68 -14.49
N ASP A 220 -3.50 34.55 -13.49
CA ASP A 220 -4.51 35.59 -13.34
C ASP A 220 -4.42 36.54 -14.55
N GLU A 221 -5.40 36.46 -15.46
CA GLU A 221 -5.59 37.53 -16.45
C GLU A 221 -6.17 38.75 -15.73
N GLU A 222 -5.39 39.83 -15.66
CA GLU A 222 -5.87 41.12 -15.19
C GLU A 222 -6.94 41.71 -16.12
N PRO A 223 -7.96 42.42 -15.59
CA PRO A 223 -8.99 43.03 -16.41
C PRO A 223 -8.46 44.31 -17.09
N VAL A 224 -8.55 44.36 -18.41
CA VAL A 224 -8.27 45.56 -19.20
C VAL A 224 -9.33 46.63 -18.88
N LEU A 225 -8.97 47.60 -18.05
CA LEU A 225 -9.74 48.83 -17.87
C LEU A 225 -9.57 49.71 -19.11
N GLY A 226 -10.68 49.91 -19.82
CA GLY A 226 -10.78 50.91 -20.88
C GLY A 226 -10.73 52.33 -20.32
N LEU A 227 -10.03 53.22 -21.02
CA LEU A 227 -10.29 54.65 -20.98
C LEU A 227 -10.25 55.22 -22.40
N GLU A 228 -11.35 55.86 -22.74
CA GLU A 228 -11.56 56.69 -23.92
C GLU A 228 -10.73 57.98 -23.87
N ASN A 229 -10.51 58.51 -25.08
CA ASN A 229 -10.66 59.91 -25.49
C ASN A 229 -9.49 60.91 -25.48
N GLU A 230 -9.17 61.34 -26.71
CA GLU A 230 -9.23 62.71 -27.26
C GLU A 230 -7.94 63.39 -27.80
N GLY A 231 -8.11 63.99 -29.01
CA GLY A 231 -7.30 65.08 -29.57
C GLY A 231 -6.57 64.74 -30.89
N ARG A 232 -7.12 64.93 -32.10
CA ARG A 232 -7.07 66.15 -32.95
C ARG A 232 -5.66 66.79 -32.98
N VAL A 233 -4.96 67.02 -34.10
CA VAL A 233 -5.29 67.37 -35.50
C VAL A 233 -4.20 66.81 -36.41
#